data_AF-A0A7W3MX00-F1
#
_entry.id   AF-A0A7W3MX00-F1
#
_cell.length_a   1.000
_cell.length_b   1.000
_cell.length_c   1.000
_cell.angle_alpha   90.00
_cell.angle_beta   90.00
_cell.angle_gamma   90.00
#
_symmetry.space_group_name_H-M   'P 1'
#
loop_
_entity.id
_entity.type
_entity.pdbx_description
1 polymer ?
#
loop_
_entity_poly.entity_id
_entity_poly.type
_entity_poly.pdbx_seq_one_letter_code
_entity_poly.pdbx_strand_id
1 'polypeptide(L)'
;MDRGKPGSKLHVLSDRRGLPLMVGLSAGDVHDGHGLRPMVAGHMRQASEKGPSRRIGKLHADKAYDQTDLRRWLARQRIKPRIARKGIEPDDRLGRHRWVVERTIAWLLGYRRLTLRYERHPRNYLAFLGLAAALTCYKRLIKLTT
;
A
#
# COMPACT_ATOMS: atom_id res chain seq x y z
N MET A 1 -16.91 8.66 16.33
CA MET A 1 -16.19 7.59 15.61
C MET A 1 -16.29 6.32 16.44
N ASP A 2 -17.08 5.35 15.99
CA ASP A 2 -17.23 4.08 16.71
C ASP A 2 -15.95 3.25 16.63
N ARG A 3 -15.30 3.02 17.77
CA ARG A 3 -14.20 2.06 17.92
C ARG A 3 -14.67 0.62 18.17
N GLY A 4 -15.99 0.38 18.24
CA GLY A 4 -16.59 -0.91 18.59
C GLY A 4 -16.95 -1.82 17.41
N LYS A 5 -16.71 -1.41 16.16
CA LYS A 5 -17.11 -2.18 14.96
C LYS A 5 -15.87 -2.83 14.32
N PRO A 6 -15.82 -4.16 14.14
CA PRO A 6 -14.62 -4.89 13.71
C PRO A 6 -14.29 -4.67 12.21
N GLY A 7 -13.78 -3.48 11.90
CA GLY A 7 -13.27 -3.12 10.58
C GLY A 7 -11.93 -3.77 10.26
N SER A 8 -11.49 -3.64 9.01
CA SER A 8 -10.11 -3.93 8.63
C SER A 8 -9.62 -2.94 7.60
N LYS A 9 -8.37 -2.52 7.74
CA LYS A 9 -7.69 -1.59 6.84
C LYS A 9 -6.98 -2.37 5.74
N LEU A 10 -7.30 -2.05 4.49
CA LEU A 10 -6.54 -2.44 3.32
C LEU A 10 -5.28 -1.55 3.24
N HIS A 11 -4.12 -2.19 3.12
CA HIS A 11 -2.85 -1.52 2.84
C HIS A 11 -2.38 -1.90 1.44
N VAL A 12 -1.94 -0.93 0.64
CA VAL A 12 -1.46 -1.13 -0.74
C VAL A 12 -0.14 -0.39 -0.94
N LEU A 13 0.85 -1.09 -1.46
CA LEU A 13 2.10 -0.52 -1.96
C LEU A 13 2.10 -0.66 -3.48
N SER A 14 2.07 0.46 -4.20
CA SER A 14 2.10 0.49 -5.66
C SER A 14 3.42 1.07 -6.20
N ASP A 15 3.67 0.86 -7.48
CA ASP A 15 4.63 1.67 -8.23
C ASP A 15 4.07 3.08 -8.53
N ARG A 16 4.82 3.91 -9.28
CA ARG A 16 4.41 5.27 -9.68
C ARG A 16 3.26 5.30 -10.71
N ARG A 17 2.97 4.18 -11.39
CA ARG A 17 1.91 4.04 -12.41
C ARG A 17 0.63 3.39 -11.86
N GLY A 18 0.64 2.89 -10.61
CA GLY A 18 -0.50 2.22 -9.97
C GLY A 18 -0.48 0.70 -10.12
N LEU A 19 0.65 0.10 -10.47
CA LEU A 19 0.84 -1.35 -10.44
C LEU A 19 0.96 -1.80 -8.98
N PRO A 20 0.09 -2.69 -8.45
CA PRO A 20 0.19 -3.17 -7.08
C PRO A 20 1.41 -4.08 -6.93
N LEU A 21 2.35 -3.68 -6.07
CA LEU A 21 3.57 -4.43 -5.76
C LEU A 21 3.37 -5.35 -4.55
N MET A 22 2.67 -4.85 -3.52
CA MET A 22 2.25 -5.61 -2.35
C MET A 22 0.86 -5.16 -1.91
N VAL A 23 0.09 -6.08 -1.33
CA VAL A 23 -1.18 -5.82 -0.63
C VAL A 23 -1.13 -6.41 0.78
N GLY A 24 -1.84 -5.80 1.72
CA GLY A 24 -1.85 -6.20 3.13
C GLY A 24 -3.18 -5.86 3.80
N LEU A 25 -3.43 -6.49 4.96
CA LEU A 25 -4.65 -6.29 5.74
C LEU A 25 -4.30 -6.19 7.23
N SER A 26 -4.89 -5.24 7.94
CA SER A 26 -4.85 -5.16 9.41
C SER A 26 -6.25 -5.00 9.99
N ALA A 27 -6.43 -5.23 11.30
CA ALA A 27 -7.63 -4.76 11.99
C ALA A 27 -7.75 -3.21 11.91
N GLY A 28 -8.97 -2.70 12.08
CA GLY A 28 -9.28 -1.27 11.95
C GLY A 28 -8.46 -0.38 12.89
N ASP A 29 -8.30 -0.80 14.13
CA ASP A 29 -7.67 -0.01 15.20
C ASP A 29 -6.13 -0.07 15.18
N VAL A 30 -5.54 -0.87 14.30
CA VAL A 30 -4.09 -0.89 14.08
C VAL A 30 -3.65 0.45 13.48
N HIS A 31 -2.64 1.07 14.07
CA HIS A 31 -2.06 2.32 13.57
C HIS A 31 -1.32 2.09 12.24
N ASP A 32 -1.50 2.99 11.28
CA ASP A 32 -1.19 2.71 9.87
C ASP A 32 0.31 2.44 9.61
N GLY A 33 1.19 3.07 10.39
CA GLY A 33 2.63 2.80 10.37
C GLY A 33 3.02 1.33 10.66
N HIS A 34 2.17 0.56 11.35
CA HIS A 34 2.37 -0.88 11.56
C HIS A 34 1.97 -1.71 10.34
N GLY A 35 1.07 -1.22 9.47
CA GLY A 35 0.77 -1.85 8.18
C GLY A 35 1.86 -1.60 7.14
N LEU A 36 2.46 -0.40 7.11
CA LEU A 36 3.44 -0.04 6.09
C LEU A 36 4.80 -0.75 6.25
N ARG A 37 5.31 -0.94 7.49
CA ARG A 37 6.63 -1.56 7.72
C ARG A 37 6.72 -3.00 7.15
N PRO A 38 5.77 -3.93 7.41
CA PRO A 38 5.78 -5.26 6.81
C PRO A 38 5.79 -5.26 5.28
N MET A 39 5.01 -4.36 4.65
CA MET A 39 4.94 -4.29 3.19
C MET A 39 6.26 -3.84 2.56
N VAL A 40 6.87 -2.80 3.12
CA VAL A 40 8.18 -2.29 2.66
C VAL A 40 9.28 -3.32 2.91
N ALA A 41 9.27 -4.01 4.06
CA ALA A 41 10.22 -5.07 4.37
C ALA A 41 10.09 -6.29 3.43
N GLY A 42 8.85 -6.73 3.19
CA GLY A 42 8.55 -7.85 2.28
C GLY A 42 8.97 -7.55 0.84
N HIS A 43 8.64 -6.35 0.34
CA HIS A 43 9.10 -5.89 -0.98
C HIS A 43 10.63 -5.84 -1.04
N MET A 44 11.30 -5.27 -0.03
CA MET A 44 12.77 -5.16 -0.03
C MET A 44 13.47 -6.51 -0.02
N ARG A 45 12.90 -7.55 0.61
CA ARG A 45 13.40 -8.93 0.53
C ARG A 45 13.34 -9.47 -0.90
N GLN A 46 12.14 -9.45 -1.50
CA GLN A 46 11.90 -9.88 -2.89
C GLN A 46 12.67 -9.04 -3.94
N ALA A 47 12.99 -7.79 -3.62
CA ALA A 47 13.82 -6.92 -4.45
C ALA A 47 15.31 -7.26 -4.34
N SER A 48 15.79 -7.66 -3.15
CA SER A 48 17.20 -8.03 -2.95
C SER A 48 17.60 -9.25 -3.78
N GLU A 49 16.68 -10.23 -3.89
CA GLU A 49 16.79 -11.40 -4.78
C GLU A 49 16.86 -11.03 -6.28
N LYS A 50 16.40 -9.83 -6.65
CA LYS A 50 16.15 -9.42 -8.05
C LYS A 50 16.95 -8.16 -8.45
N GLY A 51 18.03 -7.88 -7.72
CA GLY A 51 19.00 -6.83 -8.01
C GLY A 51 18.61 -5.41 -7.55
N PRO A 52 19.59 -4.50 -7.43
CA PRO A 52 19.43 -3.20 -6.77
C PRO A 52 18.36 -2.31 -7.41
N SER A 53 18.12 -2.44 -8.72
CA SER A 53 17.11 -1.70 -9.48
C SER A 53 15.68 -1.84 -8.91
N ARG A 54 15.36 -2.97 -8.26
CA ARG A 54 14.02 -3.20 -7.69
C ARG A 54 13.81 -2.64 -6.28
N ARG A 55 14.83 -2.04 -5.66
CA ARG A 55 14.77 -1.48 -4.29
C ARG A 55 14.06 -0.12 -4.27
N ILE A 56 13.29 0.14 -3.21
CA ILE A 56 12.53 1.39 -3.05
C ILE A 56 13.48 2.52 -2.60
N GLY A 57 14.01 3.33 -3.53
CA GLY A 57 14.82 4.50 -3.16
C GLY A 57 14.02 5.66 -2.53
N LYS A 58 12.72 5.74 -2.81
CA LYS A 58 11.84 6.84 -2.40
C LYS A 58 10.43 6.31 -2.17
N LEU A 59 9.85 6.59 -1.01
CA LEU A 59 8.49 6.17 -0.63
C LEU A 59 7.60 7.39 -0.42
N HIS A 60 6.46 7.43 -1.12
CA HIS A 60 5.38 8.37 -0.83
C HIS A 60 4.32 7.67 0.02
N ALA A 61 3.78 8.36 1.03
CA ALA A 61 2.63 7.90 1.79
C ALA A 61 1.86 9.10 2.37
N ASP A 62 0.60 8.88 2.75
CA ASP A 62 -0.29 9.91 3.29
C ASP A 62 0.25 10.51 4.60
N LYS A 63 -0.15 11.76 4.90
CA LYS A 63 0.16 12.47 6.15
C LYS A 63 -0.23 11.67 7.40
N ALA A 64 -1.24 10.80 7.33
CA ALA A 64 -1.60 9.85 8.39
C ALA A 64 -0.39 9.03 8.88
N TYR A 65 0.52 8.64 7.98
CA TYR A 65 1.73 7.86 8.27
C TYR A 65 2.87 8.69 8.92
N ASP A 66 2.67 9.97 9.21
CA ASP A 66 3.69 10.78 9.86
C ASP A 66 3.95 10.30 11.30
N GLN A 67 5.06 9.60 11.49
CA GLN A 67 5.60 9.14 12.76
C GLN A 67 7.13 9.21 12.71
N THR A 68 7.75 9.76 13.75
CA THR A 68 9.21 9.85 13.88
C THR A 68 9.89 8.49 13.69
N ASP A 69 9.36 7.43 14.30
CA ASP A 69 9.95 6.09 14.23
C ASP A 69 9.83 5.44 12.84
N LEU A 70 8.76 5.73 12.11
CA LEU A 70 8.63 5.28 10.73
C LEU A 70 9.63 6.01 9.83
N ARG A 71 9.83 7.32 10.01
CA ARG A 71 10.88 8.09 9.31
C ARG A 71 12.28 7.56 9.66
N ARG A 72 12.58 7.32 10.94
CA ARG A 72 13.85 6.72 11.41
C ARG A 72 14.08 5.32 10.85
N TRP A 73 13.03 4.49 10.74
CA TRP A 73 13.13 3.14 10.16
C TRP A 73 13.37 3.20 8.64
N LEU A 74 12.63 4.02 7.90
CA LEU A 74 12.82 4.20 6.45
C LEU A 74 14.22 4.73 6.10
N ALA A 75 14.74 5.69 6.88
CA ALA A 75 16.09 6.20 6.71
C ALA A 75 17.17 5.11 6.85
N ARG A 76 17.04 4.21 7.85
CA ARG A 76 17.95 3.05 8.01
C ARG A 76 17.88 2.07 6.84
N GLN A 77 16.74 1.96 6.16
CA GLN A 77 16.58 1.16 4.94
C GLN A 77 17.11 1.88 3.68
N ARG A 78 17.73 3.07 3.81
CA ARG A 78 18.15 3.98 2.74
C ARG A 78 16.99 4.46 1.83
N ILE A 79 15.77 4.52 2.38
CA ILE A 79 14.56 4.96 1.67
C ILE A 79 14.28 6.43 2.02
N LYS A 80 14.11 7.31 1.03
CA LYS A 80 13.74 8.71 1.27
C LYS A 80 12.21 8.85 1.48
N PRO A 81 11.72 9.16 2.70
CA PRO A 81 10.28 9.35 2.93
C PRO A 81 9.79 10.68 2.32
N ARG A 82 8.66 10.62 1.64
CA ARG A 82 7.84 11.77 1.22
C ARG A 82 6.45 11.60 1.83
N ILE A 83 6.41 11.93 3.12
CA ILE A 83 5.23 11.99 3.98
C ILE A 83 5.15 13.44 4.47
N ALA A 84 3.99 14.08 4.39
CA ALA A 84 3.80 15.44 4.90
C ALA A 84 3.84 15.45 6.44
N ARG A 85 4.35 16.51 7.06
CA ARG A 85 4.38 16.66 8.52
C ARG A 85 3.00 17.05 9.08
N LYS A 86 2.52 16.31 10.07
CA LYS A 86 1.32 16.67 10.86
C LYS A 86 1.51 18.03 11.52
N GLY A 87 0.48 18.87 11.50
CA GLY A 87 0.49 20.20 12.11
C GLY A 87 1.40 21.26 11.47
N ILE A 88 2.17 20.93 10.42
CA ILE A 88 3.19 21.84 9.85
C ILE A 88 3.00 22.04 8.34
N GLU A 89 2.86 20.96 7.57
CA GLU A 89 2.81 21.04 6.10
C GLU A 89 1.37 20.93 5.57
N PRO A 90 0.95 21.73 4.56
CA PRO A 90 -0.36 21.60 3.92
C PRO A 90 -0.51 20.27 3.14
N ASP A 91 -1.76 19.88 2.87
CA ASP A 91 -2.11 18.60 2.18
C ASP A 91 -2.07 18.71 0.64
N ASP A 92 -2.08 19.93 0.11
CA ASP A 92 -2.07 20.28 -1.31
C ASP A 92 -1.07 19.45 -2.15
N ARG A 93 0.13 19.23 -1.64
CA ARG A 93 1.23 18.54 -2.32
C ARG A 93 1.09 17.02 -2.34
N LEU A 94 0.20 16.42 -1.55
CA LEU A 94 -0.02 14.97 -1.53
C LEU A 94 -0.92 14.47 -2.67
N GLY A 95 -1.92 15.26 -3.08
CA GLY A 95 -2.98 14.83 -4.00
C GLY A 95 -2.47 14.20 -5.30
N ARG A 96 -1.42 14.78 -5.91
CA ARG A 96 -0.79 14.30 -7.15
C ARG A 96 -0.27 12.86 -7.07
N HIS A 97 0.10 12.38 -5.88
CA HIS A 97 0.55 11.00 -5.66
C HIS A 97 -0.54 10.12 -5.05
N ARG A 98 -1.41 10.70 -4.21
CA ARG A 98 -2.50 10.00 -3.54
C ARG A 98 -3.49 9.36 -4.53
N TRP A 99 -3.85 10.07 -5.60
CA TRP A 99 -4.72 9.55 -6.67
C TRP A 99 -4.19 8.27 -7.35
N VAL A 100 -2.87 8.01 -7.36
CA VAL A 100 -2.32 6.76 -7.91
C VAL A 100 -2.69 5.57 -7.02
N VAL A 101 -2.58 5.74 -5.70
CA VAL A 101 -2.91 4.70 -4.71
C VAL A 101 -4.43 4.49 -4.64
N GLU A 102 -5.22 5.56 -4.60
CA GLU A 102 -6.69 5.51 -4.61
C GLU A 102 -7.22 4.80 -5.87
N ARG A 103 -6.63 5.07 -7.05
CA ARG A 103 -6.97 4.40 -8.30
C ARG A 103 -6.56 2.92 -8.32
N THR A 104 -5.43 2.58 -7.69
CA THR A 104 -5.01 1.18 -7.50
C THR A 104 -6.00 0.43 -6.59
N ILE A 105 -6.44 1.07 -5.50
CA ILE A 105 -7.46 0.53 -4.59
C ILE A 105 -8.79 0.36 -5.34
N ALA A 106 -9.21 1.33 -6.16
CA ALA A 106 -10.41 1.21 -6.98
C ALA A 106 -10.36 0.04 -7.97
N TRP A 107 -9.20 -0.25 -8.58
CA TRP A 107 -9.03 -1.44 -9.43
C TRP A 107 -9.10 -2.75 -8.64
N LEU A 108 -8.58 -2.79 -7.41
CA LEU A 108 -8.66 -3.98 -6.54
C LEU A 108 -10.09 -4.21 -6.03
N LEU A 109 -10.78 -3.16 -5.58
CA LEU A 109 -12.15 -3.24 -5.04
C LEU A 109 -13.23 -3.32 -6.13
N GLY A 110 -12.90 -3.02 -7.39
CA GLY A 110 -13.78 -3.21 -8.54
C GLY A 110 -14.09 -4.67 -8.89
N TYR A 111 -13.36 -5.63 -8.32
CA TYR A 111 -13.72 -7.06 -8.41
C TYR A 111 -14.84 -7.38 -7.40
N ARG A 112 -15.97 -7.92 -7.89
CA ARG A 112 -17.20 -8.19 -7.09
C ARG A 112 -17.00 -8.89 -5.75
N ARG A 113 -15.98 -9.77 -5.61
CA ARG A 113 -15.65 -10.49 -4.36
C ARG A 113 -14.97 -9.61 -3.30
N LEU A 114 -14.48 -8.44 -3.68
CA LEU A 114 -13.74 -7.49 -2.83
C LEU A 114 -14.52 -6.19 -2.57
N THR A 115 -15.42 -5.80 -3.48
CA THR A 115 -16.25 -4.57 -3.39
C THR A 115 -17.01 -4.46 -2.08
N LEU A 116 -17.55 -5.59 -1.59
CA LEU A 116 -18.07 -5.76 -0.24
C LEU A 116 -17.31 -6.92 0.42
N ARG A 117 -16.94 -6.76 1.70
CA ARG A 117 -16.24 -7.82 2.44
C ARG A 117 -17.24 -8.87 2.94
N TYR A 118 -17.53 -9.83 2.08
CA TYR A 118 -18.21 -11.07 2.47
C TYR A 118 -17.30 -12.03 3.27
N GLU A 119 -15.99 -11.93 3.09
CA GLU A 119 -15.01 -12.79 3.77
C GLU A 119 -14.89 -12.47 5.26
N ARG A 120 -15.54 -13.28 6.10
CA ARG A 120 -15.37 -13.25 7.56
C ARG A 120 -13.89 -13.42 7.93
N HIS A 121 -13.23 -14.44 7.39
CA HIS A 121 -11.86 -14.79 7.75
C HIS A 121 -10.81 -13.95 6.98
N PRO A 122 -9.85 -13.28 7.65
CA PRO A 122 -8.97 -12.29 7.02
C PRO A 122 -7.98 -12.90 6.02
N ARG A 123 -7.59 -14.17 6.19
CA ARG A 123 -6.70 -14.87 5.24
C ARG A 123 -7.33 -15.01 3.86
N ASN A 124 -8.63 -15.33 3.79
CA ASN A 124 -9.37 -15.44 2.53
C ASN A 124 -9.43 -14.08 1.81
N TYR A 125 -9.76 -13.01 2.54
CA TYR A 125 -9.82 -11.66 1.96
C TYR A 125 -8.45 -11.23 1.42
N LEU A 126 -7.37 -11.52 2.15
CA LEU A 126 -6.00 -11.26 1.69
C LEU A 126 -5.62 -12.10 0.46
N ALA A 127 -6.06 -13.36 0.35
CA ALA A 127 -5.87 -14.19 -0.83
C ALA A 127 -6.60 -13.63 -2.06
N PHE A 128 -7.86 -13.19 -1.91
CA PHE A 128 -8.60 -12.53 -2.99
C PHE A 128 -7.97 -11.17 -3.38
N LEU A 129 -7.46 -10.39 -2.43
CA LEU A 129 -6.68 -9.17 -2.71
C LEU A 129 -5.41 -9.48 -3.51
N GLY A 130 -4.69 -10.55 -3.17
CA GLY A 130 -3.52 -11.03 -3.91
C GLY A 130 -3.87 -11.46 -5.34
N LEU A 131 -4.98 -12.18 -5.51
CA LEU A 131 -5.50 -12.57 -6.84
C LEU A 131 -5.91 -11.35 -7.67
N ALA A 132 -6.60 -10.37 -7.08
CA ALA A 132 -6.96 -9.13 -7.77
C ALA A 132 -5.72 -8.30 -8.17
N ALA A 133 -4.68 -8.27 -7.34
CA ALA A 133 -3.40 -7.65 -7.68
C ALA A 133 -2.72 -8.38 -8.85
N ALA A 134 -2.64 -9.72 -8.81
CA ALA A 134 -2.08 -10.53 -9.89
C ALA A 134 -2.84 -10.33 -11.22
N LEU A 135 -4.18 -10.36 -11.21
CA LEU A 135 -5.02 -10.08 -12.38
C LEU A 135 -4.86 -8.65 -12.90
N THR A 136 -4.62 -7.68 -12.02
CA THR A 136 -4.33 -6.28 -12.41
C THR A 136 -2.98 -6.17 -13.11
N CYS A 137 -1.96 -6.85 -12.59
CA CYS A 137 -0.65 -6.95 -13.23
C CYS A 137 -0.70 -7.67 -14.59
N TYR A 138 -1.45 -8.77 -14.69
CA TYR A 138 -1.64 -9.51 -15.94
C TYR A 138 -2.36 -8.68 -17.01
N LYS A 139 -3.48 -8.03 -16.66
CA LYS A 139 -4.18 -7.08 -17.55
C LYS A 139 -3.29 -5.91 -17.98
N ARG A 140 -2.32 -5.50 -17.15
CA ARG A 140 -1.35 -4.46 -17.51
C ARG A 140 -0.22 -4.98 -18.40
N LEU A 141 0.19 -6.23 -18.25
CA LEU A 141 1.19 -6.89 -19.10
C LEU A 141 0.67 -7.03 -20.53
N ILE A 142 -0.56 -7.55 -20.72
CA ILE A 142 -1.18 -7.68 -22.05
C ILE A 142 -1.16 -6.33 -22.79
N LYS A 143 -1.59 -5.24 -22.13
CA LYS A 143 -1.58 -3.86 -22.68
C LYS A 143 -0.18 -3.22 -22.83
N LEU A 144 0.87 -4.01 -22.78
CA LEU A 144 2.26 -3.63 -23.07
C LEU A 144 2.93 -4.61 -24.06
N THR A 145 2.29 -5.74 -24.36
CA THR A 145 2.72 -6.76 -25.34
C THR A 145 1.78 -6.84 -26.55
N THR A 146 0.74 -5.99 -26.56
CA THR A 146 -0.31 -5.84 -27.59
C THR A 146 -0.68 -4.37 -27.66
#